data_AF-A0A7S3DS97-F1
#
_entry.id   AF-A0A7S3DS97-F1
#
_cell.length_a   1.000
_cell.length_b   1.000
_cell.length_c   1.000
_cell.angle_alpha   90.00
_cell.angle_beta   90.00
_cell.angle_gamma   90.00
#
_symmetry.space_group_name_H-M   'P 1'
#
loop_
_entity.id
_entity.type
_entity.pdbx_description
1 polymer ?
#
loop_
_entity_poly.entity_id
_entity_poly.type
_entity_poly.pdbx_seq_one_letter_code
_entity_poly.pdbx_strand_id
1 'polypeptide(L)'
;LHSSKSPKPFSGALPVIFESAIMSNFSLLIPLLFALISRNEAWTANQLSRKFMTNTYLSSLASAERDNKTDLTGPKDIDDELQRGRLLEGGQVIDFSSVKASSKAEEALASARQRLLANIVAPTSDTNGQILGINDDVVGEVGHPLGAFATPEEVQSCATWIRSKAPEGLFQAKDGVSNDASGFSDQQMRTARSTLSKCYDESGEVTGAFAKTFYMGTKLLGEEAQKAIWAIYVWCRRTDEIVDAPRDNDDEMLVDLSAWEMRLENLWDYGVVEDVYDLALLDVRANYPSLDITPFMDMIRGMLMDVPVLGQDRYDVFDELHLYCYRVAGT
;
A
#
# COMPACT_ATOMS: atom_id res chain seq x y z
N LEU A 1 63.49 11.73 32.42
CA LEU A 1 63.26 10.77 31.32
C LEU A 1 61.76 10.70 31.09
N HIS A 2 61.16 11.74 30.51
CA HIS A 2 60.75 11.83 29.10
C HIS A 2 59.91 10.66 28.59
N SER A 3 58.62 10.93 28.31
CA SER A 3 57.87 10.51 27.11
C SER A 3 56.39 10.87 27.33
N SER A 4 55.99 12.10 27.00
CA SER A 4 55.20 12.47 25.81
C SER A 4 53.85 11.75 25.67
N LYS A 5 52.79 12.45 26.08
CA LYS A 5 51.41 12.21 25.63
C LYS A 5 51.31 12.57 24.15
N SER A 6 50.77 11.66 23.34
CA SER A 6 50.12 11.96 22.06
C SER A 6 48.66 11.49 22.14
N PRO A 7 47.69 12.30 21.68
CA PRO A 7 46.29 11.88 21.63
C PRO A 7 46.06 11.02 20.38
N LYS A 8 45.47 9.84 20.55
CA LYS A 8 44.95 9.04 19.44
C LYS A 8 43.63 9.69 18.95
N PRO A 9 43.38 9.75 17.63
CA PRO A 9 42.16 10.34 17.09
C PRO A 9 40.96 9.45 17.43
N PHE A 10 39.88 10.09 17.89
CA PHE A 10 38.54 9.50 18.00
C PHE A 10 38.07 9.12 16.59
N SER A 11 38.18 7.83 16.25
CA SER A 11 37.38 7.23 15.19
C SER A 11 36.04 6.88 15.81
N GLY A 12 35.07 7.78 15.68
CA GLY A 12 33.69 7.53 16.03
C GLY A 12 33.04 6.68 14.94
N ALA A 13 33.03 5.37 15.15
CA ALA A 13 32.02 4.51 14.55
C ALA A 13 31.12 4.06 15.69
N LEU A 14 30.01 4.78 15.90
CA LEU A 14 28.91 4.27 16.71
C LEU A 14 28.28 3.14 15.88
N PRO A 15 28.26 1.89 16.37
CA PRO A 15 27.44 0.86 15.74
C PRO A 15 26.00 1.23 16.07
N VAL A 16 25.31 1.89 15.15
CA VAL A 16 23.86 1.93 15.21
C VAL A 16 23.42 0.51 14.89
N ILE A 17 22.98 -0.21 15.92
CA ILE A 17 22.26 -1.47 15.79
C ILE A 17 20.81 -1.03 15.73
N PHE A 18 20.25 -0.96 14.53
CA PHE A 18 18.80 -0.86 14.36
C PHE A 18 18.27 -2.29 14.54
N GLU A 19 17.89 -2.64 15.77
CA GLU A 19 16.93 -3.74 15.98
C GLU A 19 15.65 -3.39 15.22
N SER A 20 15.01 -4.41 14.64
CA SER A 20 13.86 -4.41 13.72
C SER A 20 12.56 -3.79 14.29
N ALA A 21 12.63 -2.56 14.78
CA ALA A 21 11.59 -1.90 15.55
C ALA A 21 10.92 -0.71 14.83
N ILE A 22 11.25 -0.48 13.54
CA ILE A 22 10.64 0.63 12.79
C ILE A 22 9.19 0.32 12.39
N MET A 23 8.84 -0.94 12.12
CA MET A 23 7.52 -1.27 11.55
C MET A 23 6.41 -1.57 12.58
N SER A 24 6.76 -1.87 13.84
CA SER A 24 5.77 -1.91 14.94
C SER A 24 5.16 -0.55 15.27
N ASN A 25 5.63 0.53 14.64
CA ASN A 25 5.11 1.89 14.79
C ASN A 25 4.82 2.57 13.44
N PHE A 26 3.94 1.98 12.62
CA PHE A 26 3.20 2.68 11.55
C PHE A 26 2.36 3.89 12.03
N SER A 27 2.49 4.29 13.29
CA SER A 27 1.90 5.50 13.89
C SER A 27 2.47 6.80 13.31
N LEU A 28 3.55 6.76 12.51
CA LEU A 28 4.18 7.94 11.91
C LEU A 28 3.64 8.33 10.52
N LEU A 29 2.62 7.65 9.97
CA LEU A 29 2.03 8.02 8.66
C LEU A 29 1.11 9.27 8.68
N ILE A 30 0.81 9.82 9.86
CA ILE A 30 -0.14 10.93 10.00
C ILE A 30 0.33 12.23 9.30
N PRO A 31 1.61 12.66 9.40
CA PRO A 31 2.04 13.90 8.76
C PRO A 31 2.13 13.81 7.24
N LEU A 32 2.49 12.63 6.70
CA LEU A 32 2.62 12.43 5.25
C LEU A 32 1.25 12.37 4.57
N LEU A 33 0.27 11.70 5.19
CA LEU A 33 -1.10 11.62 4.66
C LEU A 33 -1.78 13.01 4.67
N PHE A 34 -1.60 13.82 5.72
CA PHE A 34 -2.12 15.19 5.77
C PHE A 34 -1.49 16.10 4.69
N ALA A 35 -0.21 15.89 4.36
CA ALA A 35 0.48 16.60 3.28
C ALA A 35 0.01 16.16 1.88
N LEU A 36 -0.37 14.88 1.71
CA LEU A 36 -0.91 14.34 0.45
C LEU A 36 -2.38 14.73 0.22
N ILE A 37 -3.22 14.72 1.27
CA ILE A 37 -4.65 15.06 1.19
C ILE A 37 -4.87 16.56 0.92
N SER A 38 -4.01 17.43 1.45
CA SER A 38 -4.09 18.88 1.20
C SER A 38 -3.61 19.31 -0.19
N ARG A 39 -3.00 18.40 -0.97
CA ARG A 39 -2.33 18.70 -2.25
C ARG A 39 -3.05 18.21 -3.50
N ASN A 40 -4.14 17.46 -3.38
CA ASN A 40 -4.72 16.76 -4.52
C ASN A 40 -6.22 17.05 -4.67
N GLU A 41 -6.58 18.08 -5.46
CA GLU A 41 -7.98 18.41 -5.79
C GLU A 41 -8.71 17.29 -6.55
N ALA A 42 -8.00 16.30 -7.09
CA ALA A 42 -8.58 15.10 -7.69
C ALA A 42 -9.46 14.30 -6.70
N TRP A 43 -9.21 14.43 -5.39
CA TRP A 43 -10.00 13.78 -4.34
C TRP A 43 -11.25 14.56 -3.92
N THR A 44 -11.39 15.84 -4.31
CA THR A 44 -12.53 16.69 -3.94
C THR A 44 -13.38 17.14 -5.14
N ALA A 45 -12.85 17.09 -6.36
CA ALA A 45 -13.49 17.66 -7.55
C ALA A 45 -14.74 16.91 -8.05
N ASN A 46 -14.95 15.63 -7.69
CA ASN A 46 -16.06 14.85 -8.26
C ASN A 46 -17.39 14.93 -7.48
N GLN A 47 -17.48 15.76 -6.43
CA GLN A 47 -18.67 15.83 -5.57
C GLN A 47 -19.40 17.20 -5.59
N LEU A 48 -18.86 18.24 -6.23
CA LEU A 48 -19.41 19.61 -6.12
C LEU A 48 -19.87 20.28 -7.43
N SER A 49 -20.04 19.54 -8.55
CA SER A 49 -20.59 20.15 -9.78
C SER A 49 -22.07 19.86 -10.06
N ARG A 50 -22.81 19.17 -9.19
CA ARG A 50 -24.27 18.98 -9.38
C ARG A 50 -25.05 18.99 -8.07
N LYS A 51 -25.05 20.11 -7.35
CA LYS A 51 -26.19 20.61 -6.55
C LYS A 51 -25.80 21.90 -5.83
N PHE A 52 -26.71 22.88 -5.91
CA PHE A 52 -26.74 24.17 -5.22
C PHE A 52 -26.00 25.36 -5.85
N MET A 53 -26.70 25.97 -6.81
CA MET A 53 -26.75 27.41 -6.99
C MET A 53 -27.33 28.12 -5.74
N THR A 54 -26.84 29.34 -5.52
CA THR A 54 -27.38 30.49 -4.76
C THR A 54 -27.14 30.62 -3.24
N ASN A 55 -26.48 31.75 -2.94
CA ASN A 55 -26.76 32.74 -1.89
C ASN A 55 -25.90 32.73 -0.61
N THR A 56 -24.88 33.62 -0.64
CA THR A 56 -24.61 34.74 0.30
C THR A 56 -24.34 34.43 1.79
N TYR A 57 -23.49 35.28 2.37
CA TYR A 57 -22.92 35.30 3.74
C TYR A 57 -21.68 34.40 3.87
N LEU A 58 -20.46 34.93 3.97
CA LEU A 58 -19.99 35.78 5.07
C LEU A 58 -18.88 36.74 4.61
N SER A 59 -19.26 37.98 4.35
CA SER A 59 -18.38 39.14 4.47
C SER A 59 -18.44 39.65 5.91
N SER A 60 -17.45 39.32 6.74
CA SER A 60 -17.10 40.06 7.97
C SER A 60 -16.17 39.21 8.82
N LEU A 61 -14.87 39.38 8.61
CA LEU A 61 -13.90 39.59 9.69
C LEU A 61 -12.62 40.09 9.01
N ALA A 62 -12.64 41.38 8.76
CA ALA A 62 -11.50 42.12 8.30
C ALA A 62 -10.49 42.30 9.45
N SER A 63 -9.23 42.46 9.04
CA SER A 63 -8.26 43.39 9.63
C SER A 63 -7.31 42.89 10.71
N ALA A 64 -6.21 42.27 10.26
CA ALA A 64 -4.81 42.37 10.73
C ALA A 64 -4.06 41.22 10.04
N GLU A 65 -3.03 41.34 9.21
CA GLU A 65 -2.01 42.36 8.96
C GLU A 65 -1.70 42.35 7.44
N ARG A 66 -1.50 43.55 6.89
CA ARG A 66 -0.84 43.74 5.60
C ARG A 66 0.66 43.80 5.88
N ASP A 67 1.45 42.97 5.20
CA ASP A 67 2.65 43.39 4.44
C ASP A 67 3.51 42.17 4.07
N ASN A 68 3.26 41.57 2.90
CA ASN A 68 4.31 41.42 1.89
C ASN A 68 3.67 41.09 0.53
N LYS A 69 4.11 41.82 -0.50
CA LYS A 69 3.54 41.82 -1.85
C LYS A 69 4.33 40.83 -2.71
N THR A 70 3.70 39.72 -3.11
CA THR A 70 4.01 39.04 -4.38
C THR A 70 2.69 38.81 -5.11
N ASP A 71 2.61 39.44 -6.27
CA ASP A 71 1.46 39.48 -7.17
C ASP A 71 1.28 38.09 -7.81
N LEU A 72 0.21 37.37 -7.49
CA LEU A 72 -0.20 36.16 -8.20
C LEU A 72 -1.48 36.47 -8.97
N THR A 73 -1.32 36.67 -10.27
CA THR A 73 -2.41 36.96 -11.21
C THR A 73 -2.97 35.67 -11.82
N GLY A 74 -4.08 35.18 -11.26
CA GLY A 74 -5.14 34.47 -12.00
C GLY A 74 -5.08 32.93 -12.09
N PRO A 75 -6.23 32.26 -12.35
CA PRO A 75 -6.36 30.79 -12.34
C PRO A 75 -5.52 30.05 -13.39
N LYS A 76 -5.04 30.75 -14.43
CA LYS A 76 -4.25 30.16 -15.52
C LYS A 76 -2.83 29.78 -15.10
N ASP A 77 -2.27 30.40 -14.07
CA ASP A 77 -0.91 30.09 -13.59
C ASP A 77 -0.88 28.77 -12.78
N ILE A 78 -2.02 28.39 -12.19
CA ILE A 78 -2.16 27.18 -11.37
C ILE A 78 -2.25 25.93 -12.26
N ASP A 79 -3.04 25.98 -13.34
CA ASP A 79 -3.11 24.88 -14.32
C ASP A 79 -1.76 24.64 -15.02
N ASP A 80 -1.01 25.71 -15.28
CA ASP A 80 0.34 25.65 -15.82
C ASP A 80 1.37 25.13 -14.78
N GLU A 81 1.13 25.29 -13.48
CA GLU A 81 1.93 24.67 -12.41
C GLU A 81 1.66 23.18 -12.25
N LEU A 82 0.40 22.77 -12.35
CA LEU A 82 -0.04 21.39 -12.24
C LEU A 82 0.50 20.53 -13.40
N GLN A 83 0.52 21.07 -14.62
CA GLN A 83 1.12 20.37 -15.77
C GLN A 83 2.66 20.28 -15.72
N ARG A 84 3.32 21.13 -14.92
CA ARG A 84 4.79 21.22 -14.86
C ARG A 84 5.42 20.46 -13.69
N GLY A 85 4.62 19.81 -12.82
CA GLY A 85 5.15 18.99 -11.73
C GLY A 85 6.19 19.72 -10.88
N ARG A 86 5.93 20.99 -10.50
CA ARG A 86 6.86 21.77 -9.69
C ARG A 86 6.97 21.15 -8.29
N LEU A 87 7.99 20.31 -8.12
CA LEU A 87 8.56 19.91 -6.85
C LEU A 87 8.94 21.15 -6.05
N LEU A 88 8.85 21.07 -4.72
CA LEU A 88 9.39 22.08 -3.80
C LEU A 88 10.82 22.43 -4.27
N GLU A 89 11.06 23.71 -4.56
CA GLU A 89 12.35 24.20 -5.05
C GLU A 89 13.50 23.62 -4.19
N GLY A 90 14.32 22.75 -4.81
CA GLY A 90 15.49 22.15 -4.19
C GLY A 90 15.40 20.67 -3.82
N GLY A 91 14.24 20.01 -3.95
CA GLY A 91 14.16 18.55 -3.81
C GLY A 91 14.76 17.86 -5.05
N GLN A 92 15.91 17.20 -4.91
CA GLN A 92 16.42 16.31 -5.96
C GLN A 92 15.40 15.19 -6.18
N VAL A 93 14.97 14.98 -7.43
CA VAL A 93 14.36 13.71 -7.82
C VAL A 93 15.47 12.67 -7.73
N ILE A 94 15.39 11.82 -6.71
CA ILE A 94 16.36 10.75 -6.53
C ILE A 94 15.97 9.65 -7.49
N ASP A 95 16.84 9.41 -8.46
CA ASP A 95 16.73 8.26 -9.36
C ASP A 95 17.16 6.99 -8.62
N PHE A 96 16.20 6.39 -7.92
CA PHE A 96 16.37 5.15 -7.18
C PHE A 96 16.72 3.97 -8.10
N SER A 97 16.51 4.04 -9.42
CA SER A 97 16.90 2.96 -10.34
C SER A 97 18.42 2.75 -10.40
N SER A 98 19.19 3.77 -10.04
CA SER A 98 20.64 3.73 -9.96
C SER A 98 21.19 3.22 -8.63
N VAL A 99 20.34 3.15 -7.59
CA VAL A 99 20.71 2.68 -6.25
C VAL A 99 20.62 1.16 -6.24
N LYS A 100 21.77 0.49 -6.07
CA LYS A 100 21.84 -0.97 -5.98
C LYS A 100 21.21 -1.42 -4.66
N ALA A 101 19.93 -1.78 -4.66
CA ALA A 101 19.38 -2.66 -3.63
C ALA A 101 20.08 -4.04 -3.70
N SER A 102 20.01 -4.83 -2.62
CA SER A 102 20.62 -6.17 -2.55
C SER A 102 20.11 -7.05 -3.70
N SER A 103 20.90 -7.19 -4.77
CA SER A 103 20.55 -8.02 -5.93
C SER A 103 20.31 -9.48 -5.52
N LYS A 104 20.90 -9.91 -4.39
CA LYS A 104 20.78 -11.28 -3.89
C LYS A 104 19.36 -11.63 -3.46
N ALA A 105 18.67 -10.72 -2.76
CA ALA A 105 17.31 -10.99 -2.30
C ALA A 105 16.33 -11.04 -3.48
N GLU A 106 16.49 -10.13 -4.44
CA GLU A 106 15.69 -10.11 -5.68
C GLU A 106 15.98 -11.35 -6.56
N GLU A 107 17.24 -11.77 -6.67
CA GLU A 107 17.65 -13.02 -7.36
C GLU A 107 17.06 -14.26 -6.66
N ALA A 108 17.05 -14.30 -5.33
CA ALA A 108 16.49 -15.39 -4.55
C ALA A 108 14.97 -15.48 -4.71
N LEU A 109 14.26 -14.35 -4.68
CA LEU A 109 12.82 -14.28 -4.99
C LEU A 109 12.54 -14.78 -6.41
N ALA A 110 13.31 -14.32 -7.41
CA ALA A 110 13.16 -14.79 -8.79
C ALA A 110 13.38 -16.31 -8.92
N SER A 111 14.32 -16.88 -8.16
CA SER A 111 14.54 -18.33 -8.12
C SER A 111 13.37 -19.07 -7.47
N ALA A 112 12.83 -18.56 -6.36
CA ALA A 112 11.65 -19.12 -5.71
C ALA A 112 10.43 -19.11 -6.63
N ARG A 113 10.21 -18.00 -7.35
CA ARG A 113 9.18 -17.88 -8.40
C ARG A 113 9.33 -18.94 -9.49
N GLN A 114 10.55 -19.19 -9.99
CA GLN A 114 10.78 -20.24 -10.98
C GLN A 114 10.45 -21.64 -10.44
N ARG A 115 10.75 -21.92 -9.17
CA ARG A 115 10.42 -23.20 -8.52
C ARG A 115 8.91 -23.39 -8.37
N LEU A 116 8.18 -22.31 -8.03
CA LEU A 116 6.72 -22.30 -7.99
C LEU A 116 6.10 -22.60 -9.35
N LEU A 117 6.54 -21.90 -10.40
CA LEU A 117 6.04 -22.11 -11.76
C LEU A 117 6.35 -23.52 -12.30
N ALA A 118 7.42 -24.15 -11.81
CA ALA A 118 7.77 -25.52 -12.11
C ALA A 118 7.03 -26.57 -11.23
N ASN A 119 6.11 -26.13 -10.35
CA ASN A 119 5.41 -26.97 -9.37
C ASN A 119 6.35 -27.82 -8.48
N ILE A 120 7.54 -27.29 -8.18
CA ILE A 120 8.54 -27.96 -7.32
C ILE A 120 8.24 -27.70 -5.84
N VAL A 121 7.66 -26.54 -5.54
CA VAL A 121 7.27 -26.07 -4.20
C VAL A 121 5.85 -25.51 -4.25
N ALA A 122 5.20 -25.39 -3.10
CA ALA A 122 3.86 -24.80 -2.97
C ALA A 122 3.85 -23.75 -1.83
N PRO A 123 3.01 -22.70 -1.90
CA PRO A 123 2.87 -21.70 -0.85
C PRO A 123 2.23 -22.29 0.42
N THR A 124 2.50 -21.67 1.58
CA THR A 124 1.97 -22.12 2.88
C THR A 124 0.46 -21.90 3.04
N SER A 125 -0.13 -20.94 2.33
CA SER A 125 -1.58 -20.68 2.36
C SER A 125 -2.43 -21.88 1.95
N ASP A 126 -1.88 -22.78 1.13
CA ASP A 126 -2.60 -23.93 0.60
C ASP A 126 -2.82 -25.03 1.64
N THR A 127 -2.11 -25.03 2.78
CA THR A 127 -2.12 -26.18 3.70
C THR A 127 -3.11 -26.07 4.86
N ASN A 128 -3.44 -24.85 5.33
CA ASN A 128 -4.19 -24.67 6.58
C ASN A 128 -5.56 -23.97 6.41
N GLY A 129 -5.93 -23.57 5.20
CA GLY A 129 -7.18 -22.83 4.93
C GLY A 129 -7.21 -21.43 5.57
N GLN A 130 -6.06 -20.94 6.01
CA GLN A 130 -5.87 -19.60 6.57
C GLN A 130 -5.54 -18.62 5.43
N ILE A 131 -6.07 -17.41 5.53
CA ILE A 131 -5.77 -16.36 4.57
C ILE A 131 -4.31 -15.96 4.71
N LEU A 132 -3.56 -15.98 3.62
CA LEU A 132 -2.14 -15.58 3.60
C LEU A 132 -1.96 -14.17 4.16
N GLY A 133 -1.05 -14.00 5.13
CA GLY A 133 -0.81 -12.73 5.82
C GLY A 133 -1.85 -12.36 6.90
N ILE A 134 -2.77 -13.26 7.26
CA ILE A 134 -3.70 -13.12 8.39
C ILE A 134 -3.45 -14.28 9.36
N ASN A 135 -2.44 -14.15 10.20
CA ASN A 135 -2.04 -15.16 11.19
C ASN A 135 -2.87 -15.05 12.50
N ASP A 136 -2.58 -15.92 13.47
CA ASP A 136 -3.25 -15.94 14.78
C ASP A 136 -3.01 -14.66 15.59
N ASP A 137 -1.89 -13.96 15.37
CA ASP A 137 -1.59 -12.69 16.03
C ASP A 137 -2.48 -11.57 15.48
N VAL A 138 -2.70 -11.53 14.16
CA VAL A 138 -3.68 -10.61 13.54
C VAL A 138 -5.08 -10.86 14.05
N VAL A 139 -5.51 -12.12 14.09
CA VAL A 139 -6.82 -12.51 14.63
C VAL A 139 -6.94 -12.17 16.12
N GLY A 140 -5.85 -12.35 16.88
CA GLY A 140 -5.77 -12.03 18.31
C GLY A 140 -5.91 -10.54 18.60
N GLU A 141 -5.23 -9.68 17.81
CA GLU A 141 -5.28 -8.23 17.99
C GLU A 141 -6.63 -7.64 17.58
N VAL A 142 -7.27 -8.17 16.52
CA VAL A 142 -8.63 -7.75 16.13
C VAL A 142 -9.70 -8.31 17.09
N GLY A 143 -9.48 -9.52 17.60
CA GLY A 143 -10.33 -10.15 18.63
C GLY A 143 -11.43 -11.07 18.10
N HIS A 144 -11.47 -11.36 16.79
CA HIS A 144 -12.36 -12.36 16.19
C HIS A 144 -11.80 -12.93 14.87
N PRO A 145 -12.28 -14.10 14.41
CA PRO A 145 -11.89 -14.64 13.12
C PRO A 145 -12.20 -13.68 11.97
N LEU A 146 -11.29 -13.65 10.99
CA LEU A 146 -11.32 -12.76 9.85
C LEU A 146 -11.53 -13.54 8.55
N GLY A 147 -12.23 -12.93 7.59
CA GLY A 147 -12.42 -13.43 6.23
C GLY A 147 -13.32 -14.68 6.10
N ALA A 148 -13.96 -15.11 7.18
CA ALA A 148 -14.81 -16.30 7.21
C ALA A 148 -16.27 -16.04 6.75
N PHE A 149 -16.59 -14.81 6.31
CA PHE A 149 -17.97 -14.39 6.03
C PHE A 149 -18.46 -14.67 4.61
N ALA A 150 -17.59 -15.14 3.72
CA ALA A 150 -17.91 -15.41 2.32
C ALA A 150 -17.30 -16.75 1.86
N THR A 151 -18.03 -17.51 1.04
CA THR A 151 -17.50 -18.72 0.42
C THR A 151 -16.59 -18.39 -0.78
N PRO A 152 -15.71 -19.30 -1.21
CA PRO A 152 -14.93 -19.10 -2.44
C PRO A 152 -15.80 -18.78 -3.67
N GLU A 153 -16.97 -19.39 -3.79
CA GLU A 153 -17.91 -19.11 -4.88
C GLU A 153 -18.49 -17.69 -4.78
N GLU A 154 -18.81 -17.23 -3.58
CA GLU A 154 -19.26 -15.85 -3.36
C GLU A 154 -18.17 -14.84 -3.66
N VAL A 155 -16.92 -15.15 -3.32
CA VAL A 155 -15.74 -14.35 -3.66
C VAL A 155 -15.61 -14.23 -5.18
N GLN A 156 -15.60 -15.35 -5.91
CA GLN A 156 -15.47 -15.34 -7.37
C GLN A 156 -16.67 -14.65 -8.07
N SER A 157 -17.88 -14.83 -7.53
CA SER A 157 -19.07 -14.14 -8.03
C SER A 157 -18.97 -12.63 -7.82
N CYS A 158 -18.50 -12.18 -6.65
CA CYS A 158 -18.28 -10.77 -6.36
C CYS A 158 -17.19 -10.17 -7.26
N ALA A 159 -16.09 -10.88 -7.48
CA ALA A 159 -15.00 -10.44 -8.34
C ALA A 159 -15.46 -10.24 -9.79
N THR A 160 -16.26 -11.17 -10.33
CA THR A 160 -16.87 -11.04 -11.66
C THR A 160 -17.76 -9.80 -11.75
N TRP A 161 -18.55 -9.54 -10.70
CA TRP A 161 -19.38 -8.34 -10.62
C TRP A 161 -18.55 -7.05 -10.56
N ILE A 162 -17.45 -7.01 -9.80
CA ILE A 162 -16.52 -5.86 -9.77
C ILE A 162 -15.92 -5.62 -11.16
N ARG A 163 -15.36 -6.66 -11.80
CA ARG A 163 -14.76 -6.56 -13.15
C ARG A 163 -15.76 -6.08 -14.19
N SER A 164 -17.03 -6.48 -14.09
CA SER A 164 -18.08 -6.04 -15.03
C SER A 164 -18.42 -4.55 -14.97
N LYS A 165 -18.01 -3.87 -13.90
CA LYS A 165 -18.20 -2.43 -13.71
C LYS A 165 -16.95 -1.62 -13.97
N ALA A 166 -15.81 -2.28 -14.10
CA ALA A 166 -14.54 -1.62 -14.34
C ALA A 166 -14.51 -0.96 -15.73
N PRO A 167 -13.69 0.08 -15.93
CA PRO A 167 -13.44 0.64 -17.24
C PRO A 167 -13.05 -0.42 -18.28
N GLU A 168 -13.55 -0.26 -19.51
CA GLU A 168 -13.23 -1.17 -20.60
C GLU A 168 -11.70 -1.21 -20.85
N GLY A 169 -11.16 -2.41 -21.00
CA GLY A 169 -9.72 -2.62 -21.22
C GLY A 169 -8.86 -2.52 -19.95
N LEU A 170 -9.44 -2.30 -18.76
CA LEU A 170 -8.67 -2.28 -17.52
C LEU A 170 -8.05 -3.64 -17.19
N PHE A 171 -8.83 -4.72 -17.38
CA PHE A 171 -8.41 -6.09 -17.13
C PHE A 171 -8.29 -6.85 -18.45
N GLN A 172 -7.15 -7.52 -18.61
CA GLN A 172 -6.84 -8.39 -19.74
C GLN A 172 -7.65 -9.68 -19.67
N ALA A 173 -7.89 -10.30 -20.82
CA ALA A 173 -8.57 -11.59 -20.87
C ALA A 173 -7.66 -12.71 -20.33
N LYS A 174 -8.23 -13.60 -19.50
CA LYS A 174 -7.55 -14.78 -18.97
C LYS A 174 -8.51 -15.97 -18.94
N ASP A 175 -8.01 -17.15 -19.28
CA ASP A 175 -8.80 -18.37 -19.29
C ASP A 175 -9.43 -18.63 -17.91
N GLY A 176 -10.73 -18.90 -17.89
CA GLY A 176 -11.49 -19.14 -16.66
C GLY A 176 -11.91 -17.87 -15.89
N VAL A 177 -11.54 -16.67 -16.36
CA VAL A 177 -11.88 -15.40 -15.72
C VAL A 177 -12.91 -14.65 -16.58
N SER A 178 -14.11 -14.44 -16.05
CA SER A 178 -15.15 -13.64 -16.71
C SER A 178 -15.16 -12.21 -16.20
N ASN A 179 -15.30 -11.26 -17.14
CA ASN A 179 -15.60 -9.85 -16.86
C ASN A 179 -17.07 -9.52 -17.14
N ASP A 180 -17.85 -10.48 -17.63
CA ASP A 180 -19.26 -10.27 -17.95
C ASP A 180 -20.17 -10.71 -16.80
N ALA A 181 -20.98 -9.77 -16.31
CA ALA A 181 -22.02 -9.99 -15.31
C ALA A 181 -23.44 -9.84 -15.88
N SER A 182 -23.61 -9.84 -17.20
CA SER A 182 -24.92 -9.72 -17.88
C SER A 182 -25.95 -10.77 -17.44
N GLY A 183 -25.49 -11.94 -17.00
CA GLY A 183 -26.32 -13.03 -16.47
C GLY A 183 -26.60 -12.97 -14.97
N PHE A 184 -26.16 -11.94 -14.24
CA PHE A 184 -26.34 -11.88 -12.79
C PHE A 184 -27.80 -11.62 -12.43
N SER A 185 -28.34 -12.44 -11.53
CA SER A 185 -29.62 -12.18 -10.89
C SER A 185 -29.52 -11.01 -9.90
N ASP A 186 -30.65 -10.36 -9.61
CA ASP A 186 -30.75 -9.32 -8.58
C ASP A 186 -30.21 -9.78 -7.22
N GLN A 187 -30.39 -11.06 -6.90
CA GLN A 187 -29.90 -11.64 -5.66
C GLN A 187 -28.38 -11.71 -5.64
N GLN A 188 -27.75 -12.17 -6.73
CA GLN A 188 -26.28 -12.20 -6.85
C GLN A 188 -25.68 -10.80 -6.75
N MET A 189 -26.29 -9.79 -7.38
CA MET A 189 -25.82 -8.40 -7.27
C MET A 189 -25.98 -7.82 -5.86
N ARG A 190 -26.98 -8.27 -5.08
CA ARG A 190 -27.13 -7.89 -3.67
C ARG A 190 -26.08 -8.57 -2.80
N THR A 191 -25.86 -9.87 -3.01
CA THR A 191 -24.82 -10.63 -2.30
C THR A 191 -23.44 -10.01 -2.57
N ALA A 192 -23.07 -9.77 -3.83
CA ALA A 192 -21.78 -9.14 -4.16
C ALA A 192 -21.57 -7.80 -3.46
N ARG A 193 -22.59 -6.92 -3.44
CA ARG A 193 -22.53 -5.66 -2.68
C ARG A 193 -22.35 -5.87 -1.18
N SER A 194 -23.09 -6.82 -0.61
CA SER A 194 -22.98 -7.12 0.82
C SER A 194 -21.61 -7.72 1.16
N THR A 195 -21.08 -8.58 0.31
CA THR A 195 -19.75 -9.18 0.47
C THR A 195 -18.69 -8.10 0.41
N LEU A 196 -18.69 -7.25 -0.62
CA LEU A 196 -17.73 -6.15 -0.75
C LEU A 196 -17.80 -5.17 0.42
N SER A 197 -19.01 -4.83 0.91
CA SER A 197 -19.16 -3.99 2.10
C SER A 197 -18.46 -4.61 3.31
N LYS A 198 -18.66 -5.91 3.56
CA LYS A 198 -18.00 -6.62 4.67
C LYS A 198 -16.48 -6.69 4.49
N CYS A 199 -15.99 -6.80 3.25
CA CYS A 199 -14.54 -6.76 2.98
C CYS A 199 -13.93 -5.43 3.47
N TYR A 200 -14.62 -4.31 3.21
CA TYR A 200 -14.19 -2.99 3.70
C TYR A 200 -14.37 -2.83 5.21
N ASP A 201 -15.44 -3.38 5.79
CA ASP A 201 -15.67 -3.33 7.23
C ASP A 201 -14.54 -4.05 8.00
N GLU A 202 -14.23 -5.31 7.64
CA GLU A 202 -13.10 -6.05 8.23
C GLU A 202 -11.76 -5.37 7.92
N SER A 203 -11.60 -4.77 6.74
CA SER A 203 -10.36 -4.02 6.45
C SER A 203 -10.19 -2.82 7.38
N GLY A 204 -11.30 -2.16 7.73
CA GLY A 204 -11.32 -1.09 8.72
C GLY A 204 -11.05 -1.58 10.14
N GLU A 205 -11.52 -2.77 10.51
CA GLU A 205 -11.24 -3.40 11.80
C GLU A 205 -9.74 -3.70 11.96
N VAL A 206 -9.14 -4.35 10.96
CA VAL A 206 -7.68 -4.61 10.92
C VAL A 206 -6.89 -3.30 10.98
N THR A 207 -7.26 -2.30 10.17
CA THR A 207 -6.60 -0.99 10.18
C THR A 207 -6.72 -0.31 11.55
N GLY A 208 -7.90 -0.37 12.18
CA GLY A 208 -8.16 0.22 13.48
C GLY A 208 -7.42 -0.46 14.63
N ALA A 209 -7.18 -1.76 14.52
CA ALA A 209 -6.45 -2.55 15.50
C ALA A 209 -4.94 -2.21 15.45
N PHE A 210 -4.35 -2.24 14.25
CA PHE A 210 -2.90 -2.10 14.05
C PHE A 210 -2.39 -0.65 13.90
N ALA A 211 -3.23 0.29 13.46
CA ALA A 211 -2.82 1.68 13.24
C ALA A 211 -3.87 2.68 13.76
N LYS A 212 -4.13 2.64 15.07
CA LYS A 212 -5.16 3.44 15.77
C LYS A 212 -5.19 4.92 15.36
N THR A 213 -4.03 5.58 15.33
CA THR A 213 -3.92 7.01 15.03
C THR A 213 -4.14 7.29 13.54
N PHE A 214 -3.58 6.46 12.66
CA PHE A 214 -3.82 6.51 11.22
C PHE A 214 -5.30 6.27 10.90
N TYR A 215 -5.91 5.23 11.47
CA TYR A 215 -7.33 4.92 11.36
C TYR A 215 -8.20 6.11 11.76
N MET A 216 -7.94 6.73 12.92
CA MET A 216 -8.64 7.95 13.34
C MET A 216 -8.49 9.08 12.32
N GLY A 217 -7.31 9.25 11.71
CA GLY A 217 -7.08 10.20 10.62
C GLY A 217 -7.94 9.90 9.39
N THR A 218 -8.02 8.63 8.97
CA THR A 218 -8.82 8.23 7.79
C THR A 218 -10.32 8.50 7.96
N LYS A 219 -10.83 8.54 9.20
CA LYS A 219 -12.24 8.88 9.48
C LYS A 219 -12.62 10.32 9.14
N LEU A 220 -11.63 11.18 8.88
CA LEU A 220 -11.86 12.56 8.42
C LEU A 220 -12.06 12.65 6.91
N LEU A 221 -11.87 11.55 6.17
CA LEU A 221 -12.00 11.49 4.72
C LEU A 221 -13.42 11.12 4.30
N GLY A 222 -13.72 11.31 3.01
CA GLY A 222 -14.94 10.78 2.42
C GLY A 222 -14.95 9.25 2.47
N GLU A 223 -16.15 8.66 2.55
CA GLU A 223 -16.34 7.21 2.74
C GLU A 223 -15.58 6.35 1.70
N GLU A 224 -15.63 6.75 0.42
CA GLU A 224 -14.92 6.05 -0.67
C GLU A 224 -13.40 6.05 -0.49
N ALA A 225 -12.84 7.20 -0.07
CA ALA A 225 -11.40 7.35 0.16
C ALA A 225 -10.95 6.55 1.38
N GLN A 226 -11.73 6.61 2.46
CA GLN A 226 -11.50 5.87 3.68
C GLN A 226 -11.45 4.35 3.41
N LYS A 227 -12.45 3.82 2.70
CA LYS A 227 -12.52 2.40 2.32
C LYS A 227 -11.33 1.97 1.46
N ALA A 228 -10.97 2.79 0.46
CA ALA A 228 -9.83 2.50 -0.40
C ALA A 228 -8.51 2.44 0.39
N ILE A 229 -8.29 3.39 1.30
CA ILE A 229 -7.10 3.41 2.15
C ILE A 229 -7.03 2.19 3.07
N TRP A 230 -8.16 1.77 3.64
CA TRP A 230 -8.17 0.57 4.49
C TRP A 230 -7.83 -0.70 3.72
N ALA A 231 -8.34 -0.86 2.49
CA ALA A 231 -7.99 -2.00 1.64
C ALA A 231 -6.49 -2.03 1.30
N ILE A 232 -5.92 -0.88 0.95
CA ILE A 232 -4.47 -0.75 0.69
C ILE A 232 -3.67 -1.04 1.96
N TYR A 233 -4.08 -0.48 3.11
CA TYR A 233 -3.41 -0.70 4.39
C TYR A 233 -3.37 -2.19 4.75
N VAL A 234 -4.48 -2.90 4.60
CA VAL A 234 -4.54 -4.34 4.89
C VAL A 234 -3.67 -5.14 3.93
N TRP A 235 -3.60 -4.78 2.65
CA TRP A 235 -2.67 -5.40 1.73
C TRP A 235 -1.20 -5.22 2.19
N CYS A 236 -0.84 -4.00 2.61
CA CYS A 236 0.50 -3.74 3.16
C CYS A 236 0.76 -4.55 4.44
N ARG A 237 -0.20 -4.59 5.37
CA ARG A 237 -0.07 -5.36 6.61
C ARG A 237 0.07 -6.86 6.34
N ARG A 238 -0.70 -7.42 5.41
CA ARG A 238 -0.55 -8.82 5.02
C ARG A 238 0.83 -9.10 4.45
N THR A 239 1.39 -8.16 3.69
CA THR A 239 2.75 -8.27 3.13
C THR A 239 3.81 -8.33 4.23
N ASP A 240 3.68 -7.47 5.25
CA ASP A 240 4.52 -7.43 6.46
C ASP A 240 4.44 -8.76 7.23
N GLU A 241 3.23 -9.25 7.50
CA GLU A 241 3.00 -10.53 8.20
C GLU A 241 3.56 -11.74 7.42
N ILE A 242 3.59 -11.71 6.08
CA ILE A 242 4.22 -12.77 5.28
C ILE A 242 5.73 -12.82 5.54
N VAL A 243 6.37 -11.69 5.86
CA VAL A 243 7.82 -11.65 6.13
C VAL A 243 8.12 -11.89 7.61
N ASP A 244 7.33 -11.30 8.50
CA ASP A 244 7.51 -11.37 9.95
C ASP A 244 7.05 -12.69 10.59
N ALA A 245 6.23 -13.48 9.89
CA ALA A 245 5.74 -14.76 10.41
C ALA A 245 6.92 -15.66 10.86
N PRO A 246 6.91 -16.18 12.11
CA PRO A 246 7.95 -17.07 12.59
C PRO A 246 8.03 -18.34 11.72
N ARG A 247 9.21 -18.62 11.15
CA ARG A 247 9.46 -19.81 10.33
C ARG A 247 10.77 -20.49 10.69
N ASP A 248 10.86 -21.77 10.37
CA ASP A 248 12.06 -22.57 10.56
C ASP A 248 13.13 -22.32 9.46
N ASN A 249 12.72 -21.82 8.28
CA ASN A 249 13.64 -21.43 7.20
C ASN A 249 13.12 -20.25 6.36
N ASP A 250 14.04 -19.54 5.71
CA ASP A 250 13.75 -18.39 4.83
C ASP A 250 13.29 -18.79 3.41
N ASP A 251 13.53 -20.03 2.97
CA ASP A 251 13.06 -20.53 1.66
C ASP A 251 11.53 -20.57 1.57
N GLU A 252 10.83 -20.92 2.67
CA GLU A 252 9.36 -20.90 2.74
C GLU A 252 8.82 -19.47 2.62
N MET A 253 9.45 -18.51 3.30
CA MET A 253 9.12 -17.09 3.19
C MET A 253 9.30 -16.58 1.74
N LEU A 254 10.40 -16.93 1.07
CA LEU A 254 10.63 -16.54 -0.32
C LEU A 254 9.59 -17.15 -1.28
N VAL A 255 9.13 -18.37 -1.01
CA VAL A 255 8.06 -19.00 -1.77
C VAL A 255 6.74 -18.26 -1.55
N ASP A 256 6.38 -17.94 -0.31
CA ASP A 256 5.16 -17.18 -0.01
C ASP A 256 5.19 -15.77 -0.63
N LEU A 257 6.31 -15.05 -0.52
CA LEU A 257 6.48 -13.75 -1.16
C LEU A 257 6.42 -13.82 -2.68
N SER A 258 6.97 -14.89 -3.29
CA SER A 258 6.89 -15.08 -4.74
C SER A 258 5.46 -15.34 -5.19
N ALA A 259 4.70 -16.13 -4.41
CA ALA A 259 3.28 -16.35 -4.64
C ALA A 259 2.48 -15.05 -4.47
N TRP A 260 2.82 -14.24 -3.46
CA TRP A 260 2.23 -12.94 -3.21
C TRP A 260 2.46 -11.94 -4.35
N GLU A 261 3.69 -11.89 -4.90
CA GLU A 261 4.03 -11.10 -6.09
C GLU A 261 3.19 -11.55 -7.30
N MET A 262 3.15 -12.85 -7.58
CA MET A 262 2.34 -13.40 -8.68
C MET A 262 0.84 -13.12 -8.50
N ARG A 263 0.35 -13.17 -7.26
CA ARG A 263 -1.04 -12.87 -6.91
C ARG A 263 -1.39 -11.41 -7.15
N LEU A 264 -0.49 -10.49 -6.76
CA LEU A 264 -0.63 -9.06 -7.05
C LEU A 264 -0.69 -8.79 -8.56
N GLU A 265 0.22 -9.37 -9.35
CA GLU A 265 0.20 -9.25 -10.82
C GLU A 265 -1.11 -9.79 -11.40
N ASN A 266 -1.56 -10.95 -10.90
CA ASN A 266 -2.80 -11.57 -11.36
C ASN A 266 -4.03 -10.72 -11.06
N LEU A 267 -4.06 -10.06 -9.90
CA LEU A 267 -5.09 -9.09 -9.54
C LEU A 267 -5.02 -7.84 -10.43
N TRP A 268 -3.81 -7.32 -10.68
CA TRP A 268 -3.65 -6.07 -11.42
C TRP A 268 -4.00 -6.21 -12.90
N ASP A 269 -3.52 -7.27 -13.54
CA ASP A 269 -3.65 -7.48 -14.98
C ASP A 269 -4.98 -8.13 -15.36
N TYR A 270 -5.46 -9.08 -14.55
CA TYR A 270 -6.61 -9.93 -14.91
C TYR A 270 -7.77 -9.81 -13.93
N GLY A 271 -7.60 -9.07 -12.83
CA GLY A 271 -8.61 -8.95 -11.78
C GLY A 271 -8.89 -10.26 -11.05
N VAL A 272 -7.92 -11.18 -11.02
CA VAL A 272 -8.04 -12.46 -10.30
C VAL A 272 -7.88 -12.22 -8.80
N VAL A 273 -8.71 -12.90 -8.01
CA VAL A 273 -8.71 -12.82 -6.55
C VAL A 273 -8.70 -14.22 -5.96
N GLU A 274 -8.11 -14.39 -4.79
CA GLU A 274 -8.13 -15.65 -4.05
C GLU A 274 -8.96 -15.56 -2.76
N ASP A 275 -9.07 -14.38 -2.14
CA ASP A 275 -9.85 -14.18 -0.91
C ASP A 275 -10.62 -12.84 -0.86
N VAL A 276 -11.24 -12.57 0.29
CA VAL A 276 -12.07 -11.38 0.53
C VAL A 276 -11.29 -10.07 0.55
N TYR A 277 -10.02 -10.06 0.94
CA TYR A 277 -9.23 -8.83 0.98
C TYR A 277 -8.75 -8.44 -0.41
N ASP A 278 -8.53 -9.42 -1.29
CA ASP A 278 -8.33 -9.16 -2.70
C ASP A 278 -9.55 -8.51 -3.36
N LEU A 279 -10.78 -8.82 -2.92
CA LEU A 279 -11.98 -8.15 -3.44
C LEU A 279 -11.97 -6.65 -3.13
N ALA A 280 -11.55 -6.28 -1.92
CA ALA A 280 -11.46 -4.87 -1.53
C ALA A 280 -10.41 -4.15 -2.38
N LEU A 281 -9.23 -4.77 -2.61
CA LEU A 281 -8.19 -4.20 -3.46
C LEU A 281 -8.58 -4.18 -4.94
N LEU A 282 -9.28 -5.20 -5.43
CA LEU A 282 -9.80 -5.26 -6.80
C LEU A 282 -10.81 -4.13 -7.05
N ASP A 283 -11.71 -3.85 -6.10
CA ASP A 283 -12.66 -2.75 -6.22
C ASP A 283 -11.94 -1.38 -6.19
N VAL A 284 -10.89 -1.23 -5.37
CA VAL A 284 -10.00 -0.05 -5.44
C VAL A 284 -9.37 0.07 -6.83
N ARG A 285 -8.79 -0.99 -7.38
CA ARG A 285 -8.18 -0.99 -8.71
C ARG A 285 -9.19 -0.59 -9.79
N ALA A 286 -10.43 -1.08 -9.71
CA ALA A 286 -11.51 -0.76 -10.64
C ALA A 286 -11.97 0.70 -10.56
N ASN A 287 -12.05 1.26 -9.35
CA ASN A 287 -12.48 2.65 -9.12
C ASN A 287 -11.35 3.68 -9.35
N TYR A 288 -10.08 3.27 -9.22
CA TYR A 288 -8.89 4.10 -9.42
C TYR A 288 -8.00 3.51 -10.52
N PRO A 289 -8.41 3.60 -11.80
CA PRO A 289 -7.70 2.95 -12.91
C PRO A 289 -6.29 3.51 -13.17
N SER A 290 -5.98 4.70 -12.66
CA SER A 290 -4.65 5.32 -12.72
C SER A 290 -3.70 4.89 -11.59
N LEU A 291 -4.17 4.08 -10.64
CA LEU A 291 -3.32 3.54 -9.57
C LEU A 291 -2.31 2.58 -10.20
N ASP A 292 -1.03 2.89 -10.03
CA ASP A 292 0.08 2.08 -10.56
C ASP A 292 0.37 0.90 -9.62
N ILE A 293 0.83 -0.22 -10.19
CA ILE A 293 1.25 -1.41 -9.43
C ILE A 293 2.61 -1.18 -8.76
N THR A 294 3.42 -0.25 -9.28
CA THR A 294 4.82 -0.03 -8.89
C THR A 294 4.99 0.18 -7.38
N PRO A 295 4.19 1.01 -6.68
CA PRO A 295 4.26 1.11 -5.23
C PRO A 295 4.12 -0.21 -4.47
N PHE A 296 3.21 -1.08 -4.93
CA PHE A 296 2.98 -2.39 -4.33
C PHE A 296 4.19 -3.32 -4.57
N MET A 297 4.75 -3.29 -5.78
CA MET A 297 5.98 -4.02 -6.10
C MET A 297 7.18 -3.52 -5.28
N ASP A 298 7.31 -2.21 -5.14
CA ASP A 298 8.37 -1.60 -4.34
C ASP A 298 8.22 -1.92 -2.85
N MET A 299 6.99 -2.05 -2.33
CA MET A 299 6.74 -2.54 -0.97
C MET A 299 7.24 -3.98 -0.77
N ILE A 300 6.93 -4.90 -1.70
CA ILE A 300 7.45 -6.28 -1.66
C ILE A 300 8.99 -6.29 -1.67
N ARG A 301 9.60 -5.47 -2.53
CA ARG A 301 11.06 -5.30 -2.58
C ARG A 301 11.62 -4.69 -1.30
N GLY A 302 10.88 -3.80 -0.66
CA GLY A 302 11.20 -3.23 0.64
C GLY A 302 11.30 -4.30 1.70
N MET A 303 10.29 -5.18 1.79
CA MET A 303 10.30 -6.28 2.74
C MET A 303 11.48 -7.25 2.53
N LEU A 304 11.89 -7.48 1.27
CA LEU A 304 13.08 -8.28 0.97
C LEU A 304 14.38 -7.68 1.53
N MET A 305 14.44 -6.35 1.72
CA MET A 305 15.61 -5.69 2.30
C MET A 305 15.73 -5.96 3.80
N ASP A 306 14.63 -6.30 4.48
CA ASP A 306 14.60 -6.60 5.92
C ASP A 306 14.94 -8.07 6.24
N VAL A 307 15.00 -8.94 5.24
CA VAL A 307 15.28 -10.37 5.44
C VAL A 307 16.74 -10.57 5.86
N PRO A 308 17.01 -11.14 7.05
CA PRO A 308 18.37 -11.39 7.50
C PRO A 308 19.16 -12.24 6.48
N VAL A 309 20.47 -12.00 6.35
CA VAL A 309 21.38 -12.72 5.41
C VAL A 309 21.15 -12.43 3.91
N LEU A 310 19.91 -12.21 3.48
CA LEU A 310 19.56 -11.92 2.08
C LEU A 310 19.48 -10.40 1.79
N GLY A 311 18.93 -9.65 2.72
CA GLY A 311 18.70 -8.22 2.67
C GLY A 311 19.91 -7.39 3.10
N GLN A 312 19.66 -6.23 3.71
CA GLN A 312 20.67 -5.25 4.08
C GLN A 312 20.54 -4.80 5.55
N ASP A 313 21.38 -5.35 6.43
CA ASP A 313 21.38 -5.01 7.86
C ASP A 313 21.94 -3.61 8.16
N ARG A 314 22.77 -3.06 7.27
CA ARG A 314 23.44 -1.77 7.44
C ARG A 314 23.51 -1.01 6.13
N TYR A 315 23.14 0.27 6.19
CA TYR A 315 23.18 1.21 5.07
C TYR A 315 24.43 2.07 5.18
N ASP A 316 25.28 2.04 4.15
CA ASP A 316 26.58 2.72 4.16
C ASP A 316 26.43 4.21 3.82
N VAL A 317 25.44 4.54 2.99
CA VAL A 317 25.15 5.91 2.56
C VAL A 317 23.68 6.26 2.74
N PHE A 318 23.39 7.56 2.90
CA PHE A 318 22.04 8.06 3.10
C PHE A 318 21.08 7.65 1.98
N ASP A 319 21.54 7.59 0.72
CA ASP A 319 20.70 7.23 -0.42
C ASP A 319 20.17 5.79 -0.32
N GLU A 320 20.94 4.86 0.25
CA GLU A 320 20.49 3.48 0.48
C GLU A 320 19.44 3.42 1.59
N LEU A 321 19.67 4.16 2.69
CA LEU A 321 18.68 4.28 3.77
C LEU A 321 17.40 4.96 3.27
N HIS A 322 17.52 5.96 2.41
CA HIS A 322 16.37 6.65 1.84
C HIS A 322 15.60 5.76 0.88
N LEU A 323 16.28 4.97 0.04
CA LEU A 323 15.63 3.94 -0.79
C LEU A 323 14.84 2.96 0.08
N TYR A 324 15.45 2.47 1.17
CA TYR A 324 14.76 1.60 2.11
C TYR A 324 13.48 2.27 2.66
N CYS A 325 13.61 3.47 3.24
CA CYS A 325 12.45 4.20 3.77
C CYS A 325 11.38 4.50 2.72
N TYR A 326 11.77 4.79 1.48
CA TYR A 326 10.83 4.94 0.37
C TYR A 326 10.07 3.63 0.15
N ARG A 327 10.76 2.51 -0.02
CA ARG A 327 10.12 1.21 -0.31
C ARG A 327 9.15 0.75 0.77
N VAL A 328 9.52 0.88 2.05
CA VAL A 328 8.71 0.35 3.17
C VAL A 328 7.67 1.33 3.72
N ALA A 329 7.71 2.63 3.34
CA ALA A 329 6.80 3.64 3.89
C ALA A 329 6.40 4.79 2.94
N GLY A 330 7.21 5.09 1.93
CA GLY A 330 6.98 6.22 1.01
C GLY A 330 6.26 5.86 -0.30
N THR A 331 6.20 4.57 -0.65
CA THR A 331 5.52 4.00 -1.82
C THR A 331 4.03 4.34 -1.87
#